data_AF-A0A958EIF0-F1
#
_entry.id   AF-A0A958EIF0-F1
#
_cell.length_a   1.000
_cell.length_b   1.000
_cell.length_c   1.000
_cell.angle_alpha   90.00
_cell.angle_beta   90.00
_cell.angle_gamma   90.00
#
_symmetry.space_group_name_H-M   'P 1'
#
loop_
_entity.id
_entity.type
_entity.pdbx_description
1 polymer ?
#
loop_
_entity_poly.entity_id
_entity_poly.type
_entity_poly.pdbx_seq_one_letter_code
_entity_poly.pdbx_strand_id
1 'polypeptide(L)'
;MKNSPEEIITRLRRVLRTRHYTIRTENTYTNWVRRYLRFHNEANPRELGREALSQFLSHLAVKGNVAAATQNQALNALLFLYREILNIDVGWLENIDRARKPAKLPTVLTQDEVSRVLEQLHGPNYLMCAILYGGGLRLMECLHLRVKDLDFEYKTITVRDGKGNKDRITILPESLLPPLERHLKRVRMVHDNDLAEGLGRVYMPFALARKYPSEQSHWSWQFVFPS
;
A
#
# COMPACT_ATOMS: atom_id res chain seq x y z
N MET A 1 -16.16 -13.97 28.56
CA MET A 1 -15.26 -12.80 28.53
C MET A 1 -15.78 -11.82 27.48
N LYS A 2 -16.26 -10.65 27.91
CA LYS A 2 -16.57 -9.54 27.00
C LYS A 2 -15.23 -9.00 26.50
N ASN A 3 -14.89 -9.22 25.24
CA ASN A 3 -13.69 -8.60 24.69
C ASN A 3 -14.01 -7.13 24.39
N SER A 4 -13.26 -6.21 24.99
CA SER A 4 -13.41 -4.78 24.70
C SER A 4 -13.16 -4.50 23.20
N PRO A 5 -13.80 -3.49 22.58
CA PRO A 5 -13.52 -3.08 21.21
C PRO A 5 -12.01 -2.95 20.91
N GLU A 6 -11.23 -2.42 21.84
CA GLU A 6 -9.78 -2.27 21.66
C GLU A 6 -9.00 -3.59 21.72
N GLU A 7 -9.49 -4.59 22.46
CA GLU A 7 -8.89 -5.93 22.46
C GLU A 7 -9.13 -6.64 21.13
N ILE A 8 -10.32 -6.50 20.55
CA ILE A 8 -10.65 -7.01 19.22
C ILE A 8 -9.75 -6.39 18.17
N ILE A 9 -9.57 -5.06 18.21
CA ILE A 9 -8.69 -4.35 17.28
C ILE A 9 -7.23 -4.77 17.46
N THR A 10 -6.76 -4.93 18.69
CA THR A 10 -5.40 -5.41 18.98
C THR A 10 -5.17 -6.82 18.42
N ARG A 11 -6.14 -7.72 18.64
CA ARG A 11 -6.11 -9.08 18.07
C ARG A 11 -6.15 -9.06 16.54
N LEU A 12 -6.99 -8.20 15.94
CA LEU A 12 -7.10 -8.01 14.50
C LEU A 12 -5.75 -7.60 13.90
N ARG A 13 -5.09 -6.58 14.47
CA ARG A 13 -3.76 -6.13 14.04
C ARG A 13 -2.73 -7.26 14.13
N ARG A 14 -2.71 -7.99 15.24
CA ARG A 14 -1.79 -9.12 15.43
C ARG A 14 -1.96 -10.17 14.33
N VAL A 15 -3.18 -10.62 14.08
CA VAL A 15 -3.46 -11.65 13.06
C VAL A 15 -3.12 -11.16 11.65
N LEU A 16 -3.45 -9.91 11.31
CA LEU A 16 -3.11 -9.33 10.01
C LEU A 16 -1.59 -9.26 9.79
N ARG A 17 -0.83 -8.83 10.81
CA ARG A 17 0.64 -8.79 10.75
C ARG A 17 1.27 -10.17 10.66
N THR A 18 0.76 -11.14 11.43
CA THR A 18 1.22 -12.54 11.37
C THR A 18 1.00 -13.15 9.99
N ARG A 19 -0.08 -12.77 9.30
CA ARG A 19 -0.37 -13.21 7.92
C ARG A 19 0.25 -12.31 6.85
N HIS A 20 1.17 -11.42 7.23
CA HIS A 20 1.91 -10.52 6.33
C HIS A 20 1.01 -9.63 5.45
N TYR A 21 -0.16 -9.22 5.96
CA TYR A 21 -0.96 -8.21 5.30
C TYR A 21 -0.26 -6.85 5.34
N THR A 22 -0.50 -6.03 4.32
CA THR A 22 0.03 -4.67 4.26
C THR A 22 -0.56 -3.79 5.37
N ILE A 23 0.22 -2.82 5.86
CA ILE A 23 -0.25 -1.84 6.85
C ILE A 23 -1.49 -1.08 6.38
N ARG A 24 -1.63 -0.86 5.06
CA ARG A 24 -2.81 -0.23 4.47
C ARG A 24 -4.06 -1.09 4.63
N THR A 25 -3.92 -2.41 4.52
CA THR A 25 -5.03 -3.34 4.76
C THR A 25 -5.36 -3.40 6.24
N GLU A 26 -4.35 -3.41 7.12
CA GLU A 26 -4.54 -3.29 8.57
C GLU A 26 -5.35 -2.05 8.94
N ASN A 27 -4.96 -0.87 8.44
CA ASN A 27 -5.65 0.38 8.70
C ASN A 27 -7.08 0.36 8.15
N THR A 28 -7.27 -0.17 6.93
CA THR A 28 -8.59 -0.27 6.32
C THR A 28 -9.51 -1.17 7.14
N TYR A 29 -9.03 -2.36 7.54
CA TYR A 29 -9.84 -3.34 8.25
C TYR A 29 -10.14 -2.87 9.67
N THR A 30 -9.15 -2.36 10.40
CA THR A 30 -9.35 -1.81 11.75
C THR A 30 -10.35 -0.65 11.74
N ASN A 31 -10.30 0.24 10.74
CA ASN A 31 -11.26 1.33 10.61
C ASN A 31 -12.68 0.83 10.34
N TRP A 32 -12.85 -0.16 9.45
CA TRP A 32 -14.17 -0.74 9.20
C TRP A 32 -14.75 -1.47 10.41
N VAL A 33 -13.92 -2.23 11.12
CA VAL A 33 -14.34 -2.90 12.36
C VAL A 33 -14.73 -1.89 13.43
N ARG A 34 -13.96 -0.81 13.63
CA ARG A 34 -14.34 0.27 14.57
C ARG A 34 -15.68 0.90 14.21
N ARG A 35 -15.89 1.23 12.92
CA ARG A 35 -17.17 1.80 12.46
C ARG A 35 -18.35 0.86 12.68
N TYR A 36 -18.15 -0.43 12.45
CA TYR A 36 -19.17 -1.45 12.69
C TYR A 36 -19.53 -1.59 14.17
N LEU A 37 -18.52 -1.66 15.06
CA LEU A 37 -18.75 -1.74 16.50
C LEU A 37 -19.46 -0.48 17.01
N ARG A 38 -19.02 0.72 16.59
CA ARG A 38 -19.69 1.98 16.96
C ARG A 38 -21.14 2.05 16.48
N PHE A 39 -21.43 1.57 15.27
CA PHE A 39 -22.79 1.54 14.73
C PHE A 39 -23.74 0.68 15.59
N HIS A 40 -23.21 -0.36 16.24
CA HIS A 40 -23.94 -1.24 17.15
C HIS A 40 -23.69 -0.90 18.62
N ASN A 41 -23.39 0.36 18.95
CA ASN A 41 -23.17 0.84 20.32
C ASN A 41 -22.15 0.01 21.12
N GLU A 42 -21.07 -0.40 20.44
CA GLU A 42 -20.00 -1.22 21.02
C GLU A 42 -20.47 -2.59 21.55
N ALA A 43 -21.58 -3.10 21.01
CA ALA A 43 -22.05 -4.45 21.29
C ALA A 43 -20.99 -5.50 20.95
N ASN A 44 -21.03 -6.62 21.68
CA ASN A 44 -20.14 -7.73 21.47
C ASN A 44 -20.38 -8.34 20.08
N PRO A 45 -19.39 -8.32 19.16
CA PRO A 45 -19.61 -8.78 17.79
C PRO A 45 -19.92 -10.28 17.69
N ARG A 46 -19.71 -11.07 18.74
CA ARG A 46 -20.16 -12.47 18.80
C ARG A 46 -21.67 -12.61 18.94
N GLU A 47 -22.33 -11.61 19.51
CA GLU A 47 -23.80 -11.55 19.66
C GLU A 47 -24.44 -10.90 18.42
N LEU A 48 -23.64 -10.20 17.61
CA LEU A 48 -24.07 -9.60 16.36
C LEU A 48 -24.05 -10.65 15.24
N GLY A 49 -25.25 -11.07 14.81
CA GLY A 49 -25.46 -12.03 13.73
C GLY A 49 -25.58 -11.39 12.34
N ARG A 50 -26.26 -12.11 11.45
CA ARG A 50 -26.46 -11.72 10.04
C ARG A 50 -27.18 -10.40 9.89
N GLU A 51 -28.21 -10.21 10.68
CA GLU A 51 -29.10 -9.07 10.64
C GLU A 51 -28.32 -7.79 10.95
N ALA A 52 -27.47 -7.83 11.98
CA ALA A 52 -26.62 -6.71 12.37
C ALA A 52 -25.62 -6.33 11.28
N LEU A 53 -25.02 -7.31 10.60
CA LEU A 53 -24.12 -7.06 9.48
C LEU A 53 -24.86 -6.48 8.26
N SER A 54 -26.02 -7.03 7.93
CA SER A 54 -26.87 -6.54 6.82
C SER A 54 -27.36 -5.11 7.08
N GLN A 55 -27.78 -4.80 8.30
CA GLN A 55 -28.19 -3.46 8.72
C GLN A 55 -27.04 -2.45 8.55
N PHE A 56 -25.82 -2.80 8.96
CA PHE A 56 -24.67 -1.92 8.78
C PHE A 56 -24.33 -1.68 7.31
N LEU A 57 -24.28 -2.73 6.49
CA LEU A 57 -23.99 -2.59 5.06
C LEU A 57 -25.09 -1.81 4.33
N SER A 58 -26.36 -2.01 4.71
CA SER A 58 -27.49 -1.25 4.18
C SER A 58 -27.44 0.21 4.61
N HIS A 59 -27.05 0.49 5.85
CA HIS A 59 -26.83 1.85 6.32
C HIS A 59 -25.74 2.56 5.50
N LEU A 60 -24.63 1.88 5.21
CA LEU A 60 -23.58 2.43 4.34
C LEU A 60 -24.09 2.74 2.93
N ALA A 61 -24.88 1.84 2.34
CA ALA A 61 -25.40 2.02 0.99
C ALA A 61 -26.48 3.11 0.90
N VAL A 62 -27.46 3.10 1.82
CA VAL A 62 -28.65 3.97 1.74
C VAL A 62 -28.40 5.33 2.39
N LYS A 63 -27.92 5.36 3.65
CA LYS A 63 -27.68 6.62 4.37
C LYS A 63 -26.31 7.20 4.05
N GLY A 64 -25.29 6.36 3.95
CA GLY A 64 -23.93 6.78 3.62
C GLY A 64 -23.68 7.04 2.14
N ASN A 65 -24.60 6.60 1.26
CA ASN A 65 -24.48 6.68 -0.20
C ASN A 65 -23.08 6.27 -0.73
N VAL A 66 -22.49 5.24 -0.11
CA VAL A 66 -21.12 4.85 -0.45
C VAL A 66 -21.07 4.07 -1.76
N ALA A 67 -19.98 4.24 -2.50
CA ALA A 67 -19.74 3.44 -3.71
C ALA A 67 -19.67 1.93 -3.39
N ALA A 68 -20.07 1.09 -4.36
CA ALA A 68 -20.02 -0.38 -4.24
C ALA A 68 -18.65 -0.91 -3.80
N ALA A 69 -17.55 -0.32 -4.27
CA ALA A 69 -16.19 -0.71 -3.87
C ALA A 69 -15.93 -0.48 -2.38
N THR A 70 -16.46 0.62 -1.83
CA THR A 70 -16.35 0.97 -0.41
C THR A 70 -17.15 -0.01 0.45
N GLN A 71 -18.37 -0.34 0.04
CA GLN A 71 -19.20 -1.35 0.70
C GLN A 71 -18.53 -2.74 0.69
N ASN A 72 -17.96 -3.15 -0.45
CA ASN A 72 -17.24 -4.41 -0.55
C ASN A 72 -15.97 -4.45 0.33
N GLN A 73 -15.26 -3.33 0.50
CA GLN A 73 -14.16 -3.24 1.46
C GLN A 73 -14.64 -3.42 2.91
N ALA A 74 -15.76 -2.79 3.28
CA ALA A 74 -16.37 -2.98 4.59
C ALA A 74 -16.76 -4.45 4.81
N LEU A 75 -17.46 -5.06 3.84
CA LEU A 75 -17.82 -6.47 3.87
C LEU A 75 -16.59 -7.37 4.08
N ASN A 76 -15.52 -7.19 3.30
CA ASN A 76 -14.30 -7.99 3.43
C ASN A 76 -13.64 -7.87 4.81
N ALA A 77 -13.62 -6.65 5.39
CA ALA A 77 -13.09 -6.44 6.73
C ALA A 77 -13.93 -7.16 7.80
N LEU A 78 -15.26 -7.16 7.66
CA LEU A 78 -16.17 -7.85 8.58
C LEU A 78 -16.10 -9.37 8.39
N LEU A 79 -16.02 -9.87 7.16
CA LEU A 79 -15.77 -11.29 6.89
C LEU A 79 -14.49 -11.77 7.59
N PHE A 80 -13.43 -10.97 7.52
CA PHE A 80 -12.18 -11.27 8.20
C PHE A 80 -12.33 -11.26 9.73
N LEU A 81 -13.06 -10.28 10.30
CA LEU A 81 -13.36 -10.25 11.74
C LEU A 81 -14.06 -11.55 12.19
N TYR A 82 -15.14 -11.94 11.53
CA TYR A 82 -15.91 -13.11 11.96
C TYR A 82 -15.14 -14.42 11.76
N ARG A 83 -14.54 -14.62 10.58
CA ARG A 83 -13.84 -15.88 10.25
C ARG A 83 -12.54 -16.04 11.02
N GLU A 84 -11.71 -15.00 11.05
CA GLU A 84 -10.31 -15.12 11.46
C GLU A 84 -10.04 -14.67 12.89
N ILE A 85 -10.88 -13.77 13.43
CA ILE A 85 -10.72 -13.24 14.78
C ILE A 85 -11.69 -13.91 15.74
N LEU A 86 -12.96 -14.05 15.36
CA LEU A 86 -13.98 -14.64 16.22
C LEU A 86 -14.10 -16.16 16.06
N ASN A 87 -13.57 -16.72 14.97
CA ASN A 87 -13.71 -18.12 14.57
C ASN A 87 -15.19 -18.56 14.49
N ILE A 88 -16.04 -17.66 13.98
CA ILE A 88 -17.45 -17.94 13.75
C ILE A 88 -17.59 -18.39 12.30
N ASP A 89 -18.20 -19.55 12.10
CA ASP A 89 -18.60 -19.95 10.77
C ASP A 89 -19.71 -19.03 10.28
N VAL A 90 -19.50 -18.51 9.09
CA VAL A 90 -20.36 -17.54 8.44
C VAL A 90 -20.89 -18.11 7.13
N GLY A 91 -21.30 -19.37 7.11
CA GLY A 91 -21.97 -19.98 5.96
C GLY A 91 -23.17 -19.14 5.44
N TRP A 92 -23.79 -18.34 6.31
CA TRP A 92 -24.82 -17.37 5.94
C TRP A 92 -24.32 -16.15 5.15
N LEU A 93 -23.02 -15.88 5.12
CA LEU A 93 -22.38 -14.78 4.40
C LEU A 93 -22.13 -15.07 2.92
N GLU A 94 -22.15 -16.34 2.51
CA GLU A 94 -21.95 -16.73 1.10
C GLU A 94 -23.07 -16.22 0.19
N ASN A 95 -24.24 -15.96 0.78
CA ASN A 95 -25.42 -15.42 0.10
C ASN A 95 -25.62 -13.90 0.30
N ILE A 96 -24.61 -13.16 0.76
CA ILE A 96 -24.71 -11.69 0.74
C ILE A 96 -24.37 -11.18 -0.65
N ASP A 97 -25.37 -10.57 -1.28
CA ASP A 97 -25.22 -9.89 -2.56
C ASP A 97 -24.13 -8.82 -2.46
N ARG A 98 -23.01 -9.09 -3.14
CA ARG A 98 -21.94 -8.11 -3.27
C ARG A 98 -22.42 -6.99 -4.17
N ALA A 99 -22.15 -5.76 -3.76
CA ALA A 99 -22.46 -4.60 -4.57
C ALA A 99 -21.71 -4.70 -5.90
N ARG A 100 -22.45 -4.75 -7.00
CA ARG A 100 -21.87 -4.82 -8.35
C ARG A 100 -21.17 -3.51 -8.65
N LYS A 101 -19.86 -3.61 -8.93
CA LYS A 101 -19.09 -2.47 -9.44
C LYS A 101 -19.25 -2.45 -10.96
N PRO A 102 -19.77 -1.37 -11.57
CA PRO A 102 -19.72 -1.24 -13.02
C PRO A 102 -18.25 -1.24 -13.47
N ALA A 103 -17.94 -2.05 -14.49
CA ALA A 103 -16.60 -2.06 -15.08
C ALA A 103 -16.36 -0.70 -15.74
N LYS A 104 -15.40 0.07 -15.20
CA LYS A 104 -14.92 1.27 -15.89
C LYS A 104 -13.88 0.84 -16.91
N LEU A 105 -14.07 1.23 -18.16
CA LEU A 105 -13.01 1.11 -19.17
C LEU A 105 -11.84 2.00 -18.73
N PRO A 106 -10.59 1.49 -18.74
CA PRO A 106 -9.43 2.33 -18.49
C PRO A 106 -9.35 3.40 -19.59
N THR A 107 -9.42 4.67 -19.22
CA THR A 107 -9.04 5.75 -20.12
C THR A 107 -7.51 5.82 -20.13
N VAL A 108 -6.91 5.65 -21.30
CA VAL A 108 -5.46 5.75 -21.49
C VAL A 108 -5.14 7.08 -22.18
N LEU A 109 -4.02 7.69 -21.79
CA LEU A 109 -3.51 8.88 -22.45
C LEU A 109 -2.84 8.49 -23.77
N THR A 110 -3.01 9.33 -24.78
CA THR A 110 -2.20 9.31 -26.00
C THR A 110 -0.76 9.70 -25.72
N GLN A 111 0.16 9.37 -26.63
CA GLN A 111 1.57 9.77 -26.49
C GLN A 111 1.71 11.30 -26.39
N ASP A 112 0.96 12.05 -27.19
CA ASP A 112 0.99 13.52 -27.15
C ASP A 112 0.48 14.09 -25.83
N GLU A 113 -0.57 13.50 -25.25
CA GLU A 113 -1.05 13.91 -23.92
C GLU A 113 -0.01 13.63 -22.85
N VAL A 114 0.67 12.49 -22.92
CA VAL A 114 1.75 12.16 -21.97
C VAL A 114 2.90 13.15 -22.12
N SER A 115 3.34 13.45 -23.34
CA SER A 115 4.39 14.44 -23.59
C SER A 115 4.03 15.80 -23.00
N ARG A 116 2.83 16.31 -23.28
CA ARG A 116 2.35 17.58 -22.71
C ARG A 116 2.33 17.59 -21.18
N VAL A 117 1.96 16.47 -20.56
CA VAL A 117 1.98 16.36 -19.09
C VAL A 117 3.42 16.37 -18.56
N LEU A 118 4.32 15.58 -19.15
CA LEU A 118 5.71 15.49 -18.71
C LEU A 118 6.47 16.80 -18.89
N GLU A 119 6.19 17.58 -19.93
CA GLU A 119 6.79 18.89 -20.17
C GLU A 119 6.50 19.92 -19.07
N GLN A 120 5.37 19.78 -18.36
CA GLN A 120 4.99 20.66 -17.26
C GLN A 120 5.58 20.23 -15.91
N LEU A 121 6.28 19.10 -15.87
CA LEU A 121 6.89 18.58 -14.64
C LEU A 121 8.37 18.92 -14.58
N HIS A 122 8.85 19.14 -13.36
CA HIS A 122 10.26 19.45 -13.10
C HIS A 122 10.81 18.63 -11.94
N GLY A 123 12.14 18.54 -11.88
CA GLY A 123 12.86 17.92 -10.75
C GLY A 123 12.46 16.46 -10.49
N PRO A 124 12.32 16.05 -9.21
CA PRO A 124 11.94 14.69 -8.85
C PRO A 124 10.59 14.25 -9.42
N ASN A 125 9.61 15.15 -9.52
CA ASN A 125 8.27 14.83 -10.03
C ASN A 125 8.32 14.40 -11.50
N TYR A 126 9.11 15.10 -12.32
CA TYR A 126 9.37 14.70 -13.70
C TYR A 126 9.98 13.29 -13.77
N LEU A 127 11.03 13.04 -12.99
CA LEU A 127 11.72 11.74 -12.97
C LEU A 127 10.77 10.60 -12.56
N MET A 128 10.00 10.80 -11.49
CA MET A 128 9.02 9.82 -11.04
C MET A 128 7.98 9.53 -12.12
N CYS A 129 7.35 10.55 -12.70
CA CYS A 129 6.35 10.37 -13.75
C CYS A 129 6.92 9.71 -15.00
N ALA A 130 8.14 10.08 -15.41
CA ALA A 130 8.80 9.48 -16.56
C ALA A 130 9.20 8.01 -16.32
N ILE A 131 9.63 7.65 -15.10
CA ILE A 131 9.90 6.25 -14.72
C ILE A 131 8.59 5.44 -14.68
N LEU A 132 7.51 6.00 -14.12
CA LEU A 132 6.20 5.34 -14.10
C LEU A 132 5.72 5.04 -15.52
N TYR A 133 5.84 6.00 -16.43
CA TYR A 133 5.42 5.84 -17.83
C TYR A 133 6.34 4.90 -18.61
N GLY A 134 7.63 5.21 -18.67
CA GLY A 134 8.59 4.48 -19.52
C GLY A 134 9.01 3.12 -18.96
N GLY A 135 9.02 2.96 -17.64
CA GLY A 135 9.32 1.68 -16.97
C GLY A 135 8.09 0.86 -16.59
N GLY A 136 6.88 1.41 -16.72
CA GLY A 136 5.64 0.71 -16.35
C GLY A 136 5.55 0.38 -14.85
N LEU A 137 6.11 1.23 -13.99
CA LEU A 137 6.04 1.07 -12.54
C LEU A 137 4.68 1.54 -12.01
N ARG A 138 4.23 0.93 -10.91
CA ARG A 138 3.16 1.51 -10.07
C ARG A 138 3.75 2.60 -9.20
N LEU A 139 2.91 3.55 -8.77
CA LEU A 139 3.34 4.66 -7.90
C LEU A 139 4.16 4.19 -6.69
N MET A 140 3.66 3.21 -5.94
CA MET A 140 4.37 2.71 -4.76
C MET A 140 5.64 1.92 -5.10
N GLU A 141 5.74 1.33 -6.30
CA GLU A 141 6.97 0.68 -6.73
C GLU A 141 8.04 1.73 -7.01
N CYS A 142 7.67 2.84 -7.68
CA CYS A 142 8.58 3.97 -7.95
C CYS A 142 9.04 4.67 -6.67
N LEU A 143 8.12 4.95 -5.73
CA LEU A 143 8.44 5.63 -4.48
C LEU A 143 9.31 4.79 -3.54
N HIS A 144 9.30 3.47 -3.67
CA HIS A 144 10.12 2.58 -2.87
C HIS A 144 11.42 2.13 -3.56
N LEU A 145 11.71 2.62 -4.77
CA LEU A 145 12.95 2.29 -5.47
C LEU A 145 14.15 2.64 -4.60
N ARG A 146 15.06 1.67 -4.44
CA ARG A 146 16.37 1.89 -3.84
C ARG A 146 17.41 2.11 -4.92
N VAL A 147 18.51 2.75 -4.56
CA VAL A 147 19.62 3.00 -5.50
C VAL A 147 20.10 1.70 -6.15
N LYS A 148 20.23 0.61 -5.38
CA LYS A 148 20.65 -0.71 -5.89
C LYS A 148 19.68 -1.37 -6.87
N ASP A 149 18.45 -0.88 -6.95
CA ASP A 149 17.44 -1.44 -7.85
C ASP A 149 17.59 -0.86 -9.27
N LEU A 150 18.44 0.15 -9.46
CA LEU A 150 18.74 0.76 -10.74
C LEU A 150 20.05 0.19 -11.31
N ASP A 151 19.96 -0.43 -12.47
CA ASP A 151 21.11 -0.90 -13.22
C ASP A 151 21.30 -0.03 -14.47
N PHE A 152 22.30 0.86 -14.43
CA PHE A 152 22.60 1.79 -15.51
C PHE A 152 23.31 1.12 -16.69
N GLU A 153 24.01 0.01 -16.46
CA GLU A 153 24.74 -0.72 -17.50
C GLU A 153 23.78 -1.53 -18.35
N TYR A 154 22.94 -2.34 -17.69
CA TYR A 154 21.91 -3.13 -18.35
C TYR A 154 20.64 -2.32 -18.67
N LYS A 155 20.56 -1.07 -18.19
CA LYS A 155 19.40 -0.17 -18.38
C LYS A 155 18.11 -0.81 -17.86
N THR A 156 18.18 -1.38 -16.66
CA THR A 156 17.04 -2.06 -16.04
C THR A 156 16.71 -1.52 -14.65
N ILE A 157 15.47 -1.75 -14.24
CA ILE A 157 14.98 -1.48 -12.89
C ILE A 157 14.49 -2.79 -12.29
N THR A 158 15.02 -3.17 -11.14
CA THR A 158 14.54 -4.32 -10.37
C THR A 158 13.42 -3.87 -9.43
N VAL A 159 12.17 -4.21 -9.76
CA VAL A 159 11.02 -3.92 -8.91
C VAL A 159 10.87 -5.03 -7.87
N ARG A 160 11.19 -4.69 -6.62
CA ARG A 160 11.05 -5.56 -5.45
C ARG A 160 9.62 -5.63 -4.95
N ASP A 161 9.23 -6.77 -4.37
CA ASP A 161 7.95 -6.96 -3.66
C ASP A 161 6.73 -6.54 -4.49
N GLY A 162 6.76 -6.83 -5.80
CA GLY A 162 5.65 -6.59 -6.71
C GLY A 162 4.40 -7.38 -6.33
N LYS A 163 3.32 -7.26 -7.12
CA LYS A 163 2.04 -7.96 -6.85
C LYS A 163 2.28 -9.45 -6.58
N GLY A 164 1.85 -9.93 -5.41
CA GLY A 164 2.05 -11.31 -4.99
C GLY A 164 3.43 -11.60 -4.40
N ASN A 165 4.16 -10.57 -3.96
CA ASN A 165 5.50 -10.65 -3.40
C ASN A 165 6.53 -11.24 -4.37
N LYS A 166 6.40 -10.87 -5.65
CA LYS A 166 7.29 -11.32 -6.73
C LYS A 166 8.10 -10.16 -7.26
N ASP A 167 9.41 -10.37 -7.33
CA ASP A 167 10.33 -9.47 -8.00
C ASP A 167 10.14 -9.56 -9.51
N ARG A 168 10.33 -8.43 -10.20
CA ARG A 168 10.40 -8.39 -11.66
C ARG A 168 11.41 -7.35 -12.12
N ILE A 169 11.97 -7.56 -13.30
CA ILE A 169 12.83 -6.59 -13.97
C ILE A 169 11.98 -5.84 -15.00
N THR A 170 12.20 -4.54 -15.11
CA THR A 170 11.62 -3.70 -16.15
C THR A 170 12.68 -2.75 -16.72
N ILE A 171 12.30 -1.97 -17.73
CA ILE A 171 13.19 -1.10 -18.48
C ILE A 171 13.47 0.20 -17.71
N LEU A 172 14.73 0.63 -17.70
CA LEU A 172 15.12 2.00 -17.37
C LEU A 172 15.28 2.79 -18.67
N PRO A 173 14.39 3.75 -18.99
CA PRO A 173 14.47 4.50 -20.24
C PRO A 173 15.81 5.24 -20.40
N GLU A 174 16.45 5.11 -21.55
CA GLU A 174 17.77 5.69 -21.82
C GLU A 174 17.79 7.22 -21.67
N SER A 175 16.71 7.88 -22.08
CA SER A 175 16.55 9.33 -21.94
C SER A 175 16.59 9.79 -20.47
N LEU A 176 16.35 8.88 -19.53
CA LEU A 176 16.37 9.17 -18.09
C LEU A 176 17.72 8.92 -17.44
N LEU A 177 18.69 8.26 -18.08
CA LEU A 177 19.99 7.99 -17.45
C LEU A 177 20.70 9.29 -17.04
N PRO A 178 20.92 10.29 -17.92
CA PRO A 178 21.62 11.51 -17.53
C PRO A 178 20.90 12.35 -16.45
N PRO A 179 19.56 12.60 -16.51
CA PRO A 179 18.90 13.34 -15.45
C PRO A 179 18.79 12.53 -14.14
N LEU A 180 18.71 11.20 -14.19
CA LEU A 180 18.68 10.35 -12.99
C LEU A 180 20.05 10.29 -12.31
N GLU A 181 21.15 10.20 -13.04
CA GLU A 181 22.51 10.30 -12.48
C GLU A 181 22.73 11.63 -11.76
N ARG A 182 22.32 12.75 -12.38
CA ARG A 182 22.41 14.08 -11.75
C ARG A 182 21.55 14.17 -10.49
N HIS A 183 20.39 13.52 -10.49
CA HIS A 183 19.53 13.45 -9.31
C HIS A 183 20.17 12.61 -8.20
N LEU A 184 20.68 11.43 -8.51
CA LEU A 184 21.35 10.55 -7.55
C LEU A 184 22.62 11.20 -6.95
N LYS A 185 23.38 11.97 -7.73
CA LYS A 185 24.49 12.77 -7.20
C LYS A 185 24.02 13.77 -6.14
N ARG A 186 22.90 14.46 -6.39
CA ARG A 186 22.29 15.38 -5.41
C ARG A 186 21.82 14.64 -4.16
N VAL A 187 21.11 13.53 -4.33
CA VAL A 187 20.65 12.69 -3.21
C VAL A 187 21.83 12.16 -2.39
N ARG A 188 22.94 11.79 -3.03
CA ARG A 188 24.14 11.32 -2.35
C ARG A 188 24.77 12.40 -1.49
N MET A 189 24.86 13.64 -1.98
CA MET A 189 25.38 14.75 -1.18
C MET A 189 24.53 15.01 0.08
N VAL A 190 23.20 14.93 -0.04
CA VAL A 190 22.30 15.05 1.12
C VAL A 190 22.54 13.90 2.10
N HIS A 191 22.59 12.66 1.60
CA HIS A 191 22.85 11.48 2.43
C HIS A 191 24.19 11.57 3.17
N ASP A 192 25.26 12.00 2.49
CA ASP A 192 26.58 12.15 3.08
C ASP A 192 26.58 13.23 4.19
N ASN A 193 25.81 14.32 4.02
CA ASN A 193 25.60 15.33 5.07
C ASN A 193 24.81 14.76 6.26
N ASP A 194 23.72 14.04 5.99
CA ASP A 194 22.90 13.41 7.03
C ASP A 194 23.73 12.42 7.86
N LEU A 195 24.61 11.65 7.22
CA LEU A 195 25.52 10.74 7.92
C LEU A 195 26.49 11.50 8.84
N ALA A 196 27.00 12.65 8.41
CA ALA A 196 27.88 13.49 9.24
C ALA A 196 27.17 14.02 10.49
N GLU A 197 25.85 14.23 10.41
CA GLU A 197 24.99 14.63 11.53
C GLU A 197 24.50 13.45 12.39
N GLY A 198 24.91 12.22 12.07
CA GLY A 198 24.48 11.01 12.77
C GLY A 198 23.10 10.48 12.36
N LEU A 199 22.53 11.03 11.28
CA LEU A 199 21.30 10.60 10.63
C LEU A 199 21.61 9.60 9.48
N GLY A 200 20.88 9.66 8.36
CA GLY A 200 21.17 8.86 7.16
C GLY A 200 20.82 7.37 7.24
N ARG A 201 19.98 6.95 8.19
CA ARG A 201 19.52 5.55 8.27
C ARG A 201 18.16 5.38 7.63
N VAL A 202 17.99 4.32 6.85
CA VAL A 202 16.69 3.97 6.25
C VAL A 202 16.05 2.75 6.88
N TYR A 203 14.72 2.72 6.80
CA TYR A 203 13.95 1.51 7.06
C TYR A 203 14.41 0.38 6.11
N MET A 204 14.69 -0.79 6.68
CA MET A 204 14.92 -2.02 5.92
C MET A 204 13.81 -3.05 6.18
N PRO A 205 13.37 -3.79 5.15
CA PRO A 205 12.31 -4.78 5.30
C PRO A 205 12.61 -5.85 6.36
N PHE A 206 11.57 -6.28 7.06
CA PHE A 206 11.62 -7.36 8.05
C PHE A 206 12.73 -7.13 9.11
N ALA A 207 13.48 -8.18 9.44
CA ALA A 207 14.58 -8.12 10.39
C ALA A 207 15.94 -7.86 9.71
N LEU A 208 15.97 -7.36 8.46
CA LEU A 208 17.23 -7.08 7.76
C LEU A 208 18.08 -6.06 8.50
N ALA A 209 17.44 -5.05 9.09
CA ALA A 209 18.08 -4.07 9.97
C ALA A 209 18.83 -4.70 11.14
N ARG A 210 18.33 -5.82 11.68
CA ARG A 210 18.95 -6.56 12.78
C ARG A 210 20.07 -7.48 12.30
N LYS A 211 19.91 -8.06 11.10
CA LYS A 211 20.91 -8.98 10.51
C LYS A 211 22.10 -8.23 9.91
N TYR A 212 21.86 -7.04 9.34
CA TYR A 212 22.85 -6.20 8.68
C TYR A 212 22.68 -4.73 9.13
N PRO A 213 23.12 -4.38 10.35
CA PRO A 213 22.89 -3.04 10.90
C PRO A 213 23.56 -1.91 10.10
N SER A 214 24.72 -2.18 9.51
CA SER A 214 25.49 -1.22 8.70
C SER A 214 24.84 -0.89 7.35
N GLU A 215 23.98 -1.77 6.83
CA GLU A 215 23.34 -1.57 5.53
C GLU A 215 22.29 -0.46 5.56
N GLN A 216 21.79 -0.07 6.74
CA GLN A 216 20.82 1.00 6.90
C GLN A 216 21.37 2.36 6.47
N SER A 217 22.68 2.58 6.59
CA SER A 217 23.38 3.80 6.17
C SER A 217 24.08 3.63 4.81
N HIS A 218 24.05 2.43 4.23
CA HIS A 218 24.74 2.17 2.98
C HIS A 218 24.00 2.82 1.81
N TRP A 219 24.77 3.40 0.87
CA TRP A 219 24.24 4.14 -0.28
C TRP A 219 23.26 3.31 -1.13
N SER A 220 23.58 2.03 -1.33
CA SER A 220 22.80 1.10 -2.14
C SER A 220 21.36 0.91 -1.62
N TRP A 221 21.13 1.10 -0.31
CA TRP A 221 19.83 0.98 0.32
C TRP A 221 19.05 2.29 0.40
N GLN A 222 19.66 3.42 0.06
CA GLN A 222 18.96 4.70 0.09
C GLN A 222 17.86 4.74 -0.97
N PHE A 223 16.80 5.50 -0.69
CA PHE A 223 15.74 5.71 -1.67
C PHE A 223 16.24 6.57 -2.82
N VAL A 224 15.79 6.25 -4.04
CA VAL A 224 16.03 7.11 -5.21
C VAL A 224 15.34 8.46 -5.02
N PHE A 225 14.18 8.49 -4.37
CA PHE A 225 13.39 9.68 -4.08
C PHE A 225 13.17 9.83 -2.57
N PRO A 226 14.17 10.34 -1.82
CA PRO A 226 14.01 10.61 -0.39
C PRO A 226 13.06 11.80 -0.15
N SER A 227 12.40 11.81 1.02
CA SER A 227 11.49 12.86 1.48
C SER A 227 12.22 14.02 2.13
#